data_AF-A0A3D2TKD1-F1
#
_entry.id   AF-A0A3D2TKD1-F1
#
_cell.length_a   1.000
_cell.length_b   1.000
_cell.length_c   1.000
_cell.angle_alpha   90.00
_cell.angle_beta   90.00
_cell.angle_gamma   90.00
#
_symmetry.space_group_name_H-M   'P 1'
#
loop_
_entity.id
_entity.type
_entity.pdbx_description
1 polymer ?
#
loop_
_entity_poly.entity_id
_entity_poly.type
_entity_poly.pdbx_seq_one_letter_code
_entity_poly.pdbx_strand_id
1 'polypeptide(L)'
;MKILDRYVLRQFVQVFTICFLSLMGLYVVIDAFGHLDSFSKHAETNGNLASVILEYYAYQSLNFFERTGGILAMLAAMFTVTWLQRHQEMTAMLAAGVSKFRIVKPLFFAAILVSMLGVANRELLIPQFRNHLNRSTQDLAGTNPRALNARYDNNDILIEGEKIIVHEQRIIKPMLMLPNKLSKYGKQLAATNAYYLTEDLQHPSGYLLDQVSSPTKINQRETLVHHDHPIVYFPRDTAWLEPGQAFVVSNLPFSRLANGTSWHRLASTQE
;
A
#
# COMPACT_ATOMS: atom_id res chain seq x y z
N MET A 1 30.52 -15.34 -27.39
CA MET A 1 30.74 -13.93 -27.01
C MET A 1 32.24 -13.66 -27.08
N LYS A 2 32.67 -12.55 -27.70
CA LYS A 2 34.08 -12.20 -27.75
C LYS A 2 34.54 -11.75 -26.35
N ILE A 3 35.83 -11.87 -26.05
CA ILE A 3 36.42 -11.53 -24.75
C ILE A 3 36.05 -10.10 -24.31
N LEU A 4 36.02 -9.17 -25.28
CA LEU A 4 35.67 -7.76 -25.10
C LEU A 4 34.20 -7.57 -24.65
N ASP A 5 33.24 -8.28 -25.25
CA ASP A 5 31.83 -8.20 -24.87
C ASP A 5 31.63 -8.65 -23.41
N ARG A 6 32.29 -9.75 -23.02
CA ARG A 6 32.24 -10.28 -21.65
C ARG A 6 32.89 -9.32 -20.65
N TYR A 7 33.97 -8.66 -21.04
CA TYR A 7 34.66 -7.69 -20.21
C TYR A 7 33.77 -6.47 -19.92
N VAL A 8 33.21 -5.84 -20.95
CA VAL A 8 32.31 -4.69 -20.81
C VAL A 8 31.06 -5.07 -20.01
N LEU A 9 30.50 -6.27 -20.25
CA LEU A 9 29.33 -6.74 -19.51
C LEU A 9 29.65 -6.97 -18.02
N ARG A 10 30.81 -7.56 -17.70
CA ARG A 10 31.24 -7.77 -16.31
C ARG A 10 31.40 -6.42 -15.60
N GLN A 11 32.01 -5.46 -16.28
CA GLN A 11 32.21 -4.12 -15.74
C GLN A 11 30.86 -3.41 -15.50
N PHE A 12 29.94 -3.50 -16.45
CA PHE A 12 28.57 -2.99 -16.29
C PHE A 12 27.87 -3.60 -15.07
N VAL A 13 27.90 -4.92 -14.92
CA VAL A 13 27.24 -5.61 -13.79
C VAL A 13 27.88 -5.19 -12.46
N GLN A 14 29.19 -5.04 -12.41
CA GLN A 14 29.88 -4.58 -11.20
C GLN A 14 29.46 -3.15 -10.84
N VAL A 15 29.47 -2.22 -11.80
CA VAL A 15 29.04 -0.84 -11.59
C VAL A 15 27.57 -0.79 -11.18
N PHE A 16 26.70 -1.52 -11.87
CA PHE A 16 25.28 -1.60 -11.56
C PHE A 16 25.03 -2.08 -10.13
N THR A 17 25.72 -3.14 -9.72
CA THR A 17 25.58 -3.71 -8.36
C THR A 17 26.04 -2.70 -7.30
N ILE A 18 27.14 -1.99 -7.53
CA ILE A 18 27.63 -0.96 -6.60
C ILE A 18 26.63 0.19 -6.51
N CYS A 19 26.13 0.69 -7.64
CA CYS A 19 25.13 1.76 -7.65
C CYS A 19 23.83 1.34 -6.96
N PHE A 20 23.36 0.13 -7.22
CA PHE A 20 22.16 -0.43 -6.59
C PHE A 20 22.34 -0.55 -5.07
N LEU A 21 23.43 -1.18 -4.61
CA LEU A 21 23.69 -1.35 -3.17
C LEU A 21 23.88 -0.02 -2.45
N SER A 22 24.54 0.96 -3.09
CA SER A 22 24.73 2.29 -2.50
C SER A 22 23.41 3.04 -2.33
N LEU A 23 22.57 3.07 -3.37
CA LEU A 23 21.27 3.74 -3.31
C LEU A 23 20.27 2.99 -2.41
N MET A 24 20.27 1.66 -2.45
CA MET A 24 19.48 0.83 -1.54
C MET A 24 19.92 1.04 -0.09
N GLY A 25 21.22 1.05 0.20
CA GLY A 25 21.74 1.33 1.53
C GLY A 25 21.33 2.70 2.06
N LEU A 26 21.40 3.73 1.22
CA LEU A 26 20.90 5.07 1.58
C LEU A 26 19.39 5.05 1.86
N TYR A 27 18.60 4.37 1.02
CA TYR A 27 17.17 4.21 1.22
C TYR A 27 16.84 3.51 2.54
N VAL A 28 17.53 2.41 2.84
CA VAL A 28 17.41 1.66 4.11
C VAL A 28 17.67 2.57 5.30
N VAL A 29 18.75 3.37 5.25
CA VAL A 29 19.10 4.29 6.33
C VAL A 29 18.00 5.33 6.52
N ILE A 30 17.54 5.98 5.45
CA ILE A 30 16.47 6.99 5.52
C ILE A 30 15.17 6.39 6.07
N ASP A 31 14.78 5.21 5.60
CA ASP A 31 13.55 4.53 6.03
C ASP A 31 13.63 4.07 7.49
N ALA A 32 14.77 3.51 7.89
CA ALA A 32 15.03 3.11 9.26
C ALA A 32 14.93 4.29 10.22
N PHE A 33 15.58 5.43 9.90
CA PHE A 33 15.52 6.64 10.71
C PHE A 33 14.11 7.26 10.76
N GLY A 34 13.35 7.20 9.66
CA GLY A 34 11.99 7.72 9.60
C GLY A 34 10.96 6.94 10.42
N HIS A 35 11.21 5.66 10.70
CA HIS A 35 10.26 4.76 11.35
C HIS A 35 10.82 4.08 12.61
N LEU A 36 11.83 4.66 13.26
CA LEU A 36 12.49 4.08 14.45
C LEU A 36 11.50 3.65 15.54
N ASP A 37 10.47 4.45 15.82
CA ASP A 37 9.45 4.12 16.83
C ASP A 37 8.62 2.87 16.48
N SER A 38 8.38 2.64 15.18
CA SER A 38 7.62 1.48 14.70
C SER A 38 8.47 0.21 14.72
N PHE A 39 9.77 0.32 14.36
CA PHE A 39 10.72 -0.79 14.45
C PHE A 39 10.99 -1.19 15.89
N SER A 40 11.08 -0.23 16.82
CA SER A 40 11.29 -0.50 18.25
C SER A 40 10.12 -1.32 18.85
N LYS A 41 8.87 -0.97 18.54
CA LYS A 41 7.69 -1.73 18.99
C LYS A 41 7.61 -3.15 18.42
N HIS A 42 8.05 -3.36 17.17
CA HIS A 42 8.05 -4.69 16.54
C HIS A 42 9.20 -5.58 17.02
N ALA A 43 10.29 -4.98 17.49
CA ALA A 43 11.45 -5.67 18.07
C ALA A 43 11.09 -6.51 19.31
N GLU A 44 10.24 -5.92 20.17
CA GLU A 44 9.90 -6.50 21.47
C GLU A 44 9.09 -7.81 21.33
N THR A 45 8.40 -8.02 20.21
CA THR A 45 7.51 -9.18 20.02
C THR A 45 8.21 -10.41 19.43
N ASN A 46 9.28 -10.26 18.64
CA ASN A 46 9.85 -11.35 17.82
C ASN A 46 11.33 -11.68 18.09
N GLY A 47 11.97 -11.07 19.09
CA GLY A 47 13.21 -11.59 19.72
C GLY A 47 14.50 -11.55 18.88
N ASN A 48 14.47 -11.23 17.58
CA ASN A 48 15.68 -11.08 16.78
C ASN A 48 15.56 -10.02 15.67
N LEU A 49 15.81 -8.76 16.05
CA LEU A 49 15.69 -7.56 15.22
C LEU A 49 16.38 -7.67 13.86
N ALA A 50 17.59 -8.22 13.82
CA ALA A 50 18.40 -8.28 12.61
C ALA A 50 17.82 -9.21 11.54
N SER A 51 17.22 -10.34 11.95
CA SER A 51 16.60 -11.30 11.03
C SER A 51 15.35 -10.72 10.36
N VAL A 52 14.50 -10.07 11.14
CA VAL A 52 13.27 -9.42 10.66
C VAL A 52 13.60 -8.26 9.73
N ILE A 53 14.61 -7.45 10.08
CA ILE A 53 15.11 -6.36 9.24
C ILE A 53 15.63 -6.90 7.90
N LEU A 54 16.45 -7.95 7.92
CA LEU A 54 17.07 -8.48 6.71
C LEU A 54 16.02 -9.10 5.78
N GLU A 55 15.05 -9.84 6.33
CA GLU A 55 13.95 -10.41 5.55
C GLU A 55 13.04 -9.29 4.99
N TYR A 56 12.70 -8.28 5.79
CA TYR A 56 11.92 -7.12 5.35
C TYR A 56 12.61 -6.36 4.21
N TYR A 57 13.88 -6.02 4.37
CA TYR A 57 14.63 -5.29 3.36
C TYR A 57 14.97 -6.12 2.13
N ALA A 58 15.05 -7.45 2.24
CA ALA A 58 15.17 -8.34 1.09
C ALA A 58 13.94 -8.20 0.17
N TYR A 59 12.72 -8.23 0.71
CA TYR A 59 11.51 -8.00 -0.08
C TYR A 59 11.43 -6.56 -0.61
N GLN A 60 11.79 -5.58 0.22
CA GLN A 60 11.78 -4.19 -0.19
C GLN A 60 12.79 -3.89 -1.31
N SER A 61 13.89 -4.65 -1.38
CA SER A 61 14.89 -4.53 -2.46
C SER A 61 14.29 -4.82 -3.85
N LEU A 62 13.31 -5.73 -3.93
CA LEU A 62 12.62 -6.07 -5.17
C LEU A 62 11.73 -4.91 -5.65
N ASN A 63 11.01 -4.28 -4.73
CA ASN A 63 10.18 -3.10 -5.02
C ASN A 63 11.06 -1.88 -5.37
N PHE A 64 12.17 -1.71 -4.66
CA PHE A 64 13.16 -0.68 -4.97
C PHE A 64 13.75 -0.88 -6.38
N PHE A 65 14.09 -2.12 -6.73
CA PHE A 65 14.59 -2.48 -8.07
C PHE A 65 13.57 -2.20 -9.16
N GLU A 66 12.28 -2.48 -8.95
CA GLU A 66 11.23 -2.16 -9.93
C GLU A 66 11.19 -0.66 -10.24
N ARG A 67 11.27 0.19 -9.21
CA ARG A 67 11.16 1.64 -9.35
C ARG A 67 12.43 2.30 -9.88
N THR A 68 13.59 1.78 -9.51
CA THR A 68 14.88 2.44 -9.77
C THR A 68 15.74 1.73 -10.81
N GLY A 69 15.41 0.48 -11.17
CA GLY A 69 16.23 -0.38 -12.03
C GLY A 69 16.55 0.23 -13.39
N GLY A 70 15.58 0.92 -14.01
CA GLY A 70 15.80 1.62 -15.29
C GLY A 70 16.80 2.78 -15.16
N ILE A 71 16.67 3.61 -14.13
CA ILE A 71 17.58 4.73 -13.87
C ILE A 71 18.96 4.21 -13.51
N LEU A 72 19.04 3.17 -12.68
CA LEU A 72 20.29 2.51 -12.29
C LEU A 72 21.00 1.88 -13.49
N ALA A 73 20.27 1.27 -14.43
CA ALA A 73 20.86 0.72 -15.64
C ALA A 73 21.47 1.82 -16.51
N MET A 74 20.78 2.96 -16.64
CA MET A 74 21.31 4.12 -17.36
C MET A 74 22.58 4.66 -16.70
N LEU A 75 22.56 4.86 -15.38
CA LEU A 75 23.73 5.31 -14.61
C LEU A 75 24.89 4.33 -14.75
N ALA A 76 24.64 3.04 -14.59
CA ALA A 76 25.66 2.01 -14.72
C ALA A 76 26.29 1.99 -16.12
N ALA A 77 25.48 2.16 -17.17
CA ALA A 77 25.99 2.27 -18.54
C ALA A 77 26.88 3.52 -18.71
N MET A 78 26.45 4.68 -18.21
CA MET A 78 27.24 5.92 -18.26
C MET A 78 28.58 5.75 -17.54
N PHE A 79 28.56 5.26 -16.29
CA PHE A 79 29.77 5.03 -15.51
C PHE A 79 30.72 4.01 -16.15
N THR A 80 30.18 2.95 -16.76
CA THR A 80 31.00 1.95 -17.47
C THR A 80 31.73 2.58 -18.66
N VAL A 81 31.04 3.39 -19.47
CA VAL A 81 31.65 4.12 -20.58
C VAL A 81 32.67 5.14 -20.08
N THR A 82 32.35 5.90 -19.04
CA THR A 82 33.28 6.86 -18.43
C THR A 82 34.53 6.16 -17.92
N TRP A 83 34.41 4.98 -17.32
CA TRP A 83 35.56 4.21 -16.84
C TRP A 83 36.44 3.74 -18.00
N LEU A 84 35.84 3.19 -19.06
CA LEU A 84 36.55 2.80 -20.29
C LEU A 84 37.31 3.97 -20.93
N GLN A 85 36.73 5.17 -20.90
CA GLN A 85 37.38 6.40 -21.38
C GLN A 85 38.52 6.84 -20.46
N ARG A 86 38.31 6.84 -19.14
CA ARG A 86 39.29 7.29 -18.15
C ARG A 86 40.58 6.45 -18.18
N HIS A 87 40.44 5.15 -18.42
CA HIS A 87 41.59 4.23 -18.53
C HIS A 87 42.16 4.12 -19.95
N GLN A 88 41.72 4.96 -20.90
CA GLN A 88 42.14 4.93 -22.31
C GLN A 88 41.87 3.60 -23.04
N GLU A 89 41.06 2.70 -22.45
CA GLU A 89 40.68 1.42 -23.06
C GLU A 89 39.79 1.65 -24.28
N MET A 90 38.89 2.64 -24.22
CA MET A 90 38.06 3.05 -25.35
C MET A 90 38.92 3.51 -26.55
N THR A 91 39.94 4.32 -26.28
CA THR A 91 40.87 4.83 -27.29
C THR A 91 41.69 3.71 -27.92
N ALA A 92 42.19 2.77 -27.10
CA ALA A 92 42.93 1.60 -27.57
C ALA A 92 42.07 0.69 -28.48
N MET A 93 40.81 0.45 -28.11
CA MET A 93 39.88 -0.35 -28.92
C MET A 93 39.58 0.33 -30.27
N LEU A 94 39.38 1.64 -30.28
CA LEU A 94 39.14 2.39 -31.51
C LEU A 94 40.37 2.38 -32.44
N ALA A 95 41.58 2.50 -31.88
CA ALA A 95 42.83 2.38 -32.63
C ALA A 95 43.03 0.99 -33.23
N ALA A 96 42.54 -0.07 -32.56
CA ALA A 96 42.52 -1.44 -33.07
C ALA A 96 41.44 -1.70 -34.14
N GLY A 97 40.73 -0.67 -34.60
CA GLY A 97 39.69 -0.77 -35.63
C GLY A 97 38.34 -1.28 -35.12
N VAL A 98 38.12 -1.33 -33.80
CA VAL A 98 36.81 -1.70 -33.23
C VAL A 98 35.87 -0.51 -33.36
N SER A 99 34.73 -0.70 -34.02
CA SER A 99 33.72 0.36 -34.15
C SER A 99 33.11 0.71 -32.79
N LYS A 100 32.80 2.00 -32.58
CA LYS A 100 32.10 2.51 -31.38
C LYS A 100 30.83 1.70 -31.08
N PHE A 101 30.06 1.36 -32.13
CA PHE A 101 28.82 0.60 -32.01
C PHE A 101 29.04 -0.80 -31.41
N ARG A 102 30.15 -1.47 -31.73
CA ARG A 102 30.47 -2.78 -31.15
C ARG A 102 30.78 -2.70 -29.65
N ILE A 103 31.36 -1.60 -29.19
CA ILE A 103 31.68 -1.38 -27.77
C ILE A 103 30.41 -1.12 -26.94
N VAL A 104 29.43 -0.41 -27.51
CA VAL A 104 28.17 -0.08 -26.82
C VAL A 104 27.13 -1.20 -26.92
N LYS A 105 27.18 -2.05 -27.95
CA LYS A 105 26.28 -3.21 -28.12
C LYS A 105 26.10 -4.08 -26.86
N PRO A 106 27.15 -4.49 -26.12
CA PRO A 106 26.98 -5.25 -24.88
C PRO A 106 26.24 -4.48 -23.78
N LEU A 107 26.36 -3.14 -23.72
CA LEU A 107 25.62 -2.30 -22.77
C LEU A 107 24.13 -2.28 -23.08
N PHE A 108 23.75 -2.20 -24.37
CA PHE A 108 22.34 -2.31 -24.76
C PHE A 108 21.76 -3.67 -24.39
N PHE A 109 22.51 -4.75 -24.64
CA PHE A 109 22.09 -6.09 -24.23
C PHE A 109 21.91 -6.18 -22.71
N ALA A 110 22.82 -5.59 -21.94
CA ALA A 110 22.72 -5.53 -20.48
C ALA A 110 21.48 -4.74 -20.02
N ALA A 111 21.18 -3.60 -20.65
CA ALA A 111 20.00 -2.81 -20.34
C ALA A 111 18.69 -3.58 -20.62
N ILE A 112 18.61 -4.26 -21.77
CA ILE A 112 17.47 -5.13 -22.10
C ILE A 112 17.31 -6.23 -21.05
N LEU A 113 18.43 -6.85 -20.64
CA LEU A 113 18.41 -7.91 -19.62
C LEU A 113 17.92 -7.38 -18.26
N VAL A 114 18.38 -6.19 -17.85
CA VAL A 114 17.88 -5.54 -16.62
C VAL A 114 16.39 -5.22 -16.73
N SER A 115 15.91 -4.74 -17.89
CA SER A 115 14.48 -4.51 -18.12
C SER A 115 13.67 -5.80 -18.06
N MET A 116 14.15 -6.89 -18.67
CA MET A 116 13.49 -8.20 -18.59
C MET A 116 13.46 -8.73 -17.15
N LEU A 117 14.54 -8.55 -16.38
CA LEU A 117 14.54 -8.87 -14.95
C LEU A 117 13.51 -8.04 -14.18
N GLY A 118 13.34 -6.76 -14.54
CA GLY A 118 12.30 -5.91 -13.97
C GLY A 118 10.88 -6.43 -14.26
N VAL A 119 10.62 -6.85 -15.50
CA VAL A 119 9.35 -7.46 -15.90
C VAL A 119 9.11 -8.78 -15.17
N ALA A 120 10.10 -9.67 -15.15
CA ALA A 120 10.01 -10.96 -14.45
C ALA A 120 9.77 -10.76 -12.94
N ASN A 121 10.42 -9.78 -12.33
CA ASN A 121 10.18 -9.41 -10.93
C ASN A 121 8.73 -8.95 -10.72
N ARG A 122 8.22 -8.11 -11.62
CA ARG A 122 6.84 -7.62 -11.55
C ARG A 122 5.78 -8.71 -11.77
N GLU A 123 6.02 -9.63 -12.70
CA GLU A 123 5.03 -10.65 -13.07
C GLU A 123 5.08 -11.90 -12.20
N LEU A 124 6.25 -12.25 -11.63
CA LEU A 124 6.42 -13.48 -10.86
C LEU A 124 6.54 -13.22 -9.35
N LEU A 125 7.35 -12.22 -8.96
CA LEU A 125 7.71 -12.02 -7.55
C LEU A 125 6.72 -11.12 -6.81
N ILE A 126 6.25 -10.04 -7.43
CA ILE A 126 5.26 -9.14 -6.81
C ILE A 126 3.93 -9.87 -6.46
N PRO A 127 3.33 -10.72 -7.31
CA PRO A 127 2.09 -11.41 -6.93
C PRO A 127 2.30 -12.48 -5.84
N GLN A 128 3.46 -13.14 -5.82
CA GLN A 128 3.77 -14.15 -4.78
C GLN A 128 3.97 -13.54 -3.40
N PHE A 129 4.54 -12.32 -3.33
CA PHE A 129 4.73 -11.60 -2.08
C PHE A 129 3.67 -10.53 -1.82
N ARG A 130 2.55 -10.52 -2.54
CA ARG A 130 1.47 -9.51 -2.42
C ARG A 130 0.97 -9.35 -0.99
N ASN A 131 0.90 -10.44 -0.23
CA ASN A 131 0.47 -10.44 1.18
C ASN A 131 1.52 -9.87 2.15
N HIS A 132 2.80 -9.87 1.76
CA HIS A 132 3.91 -9.30 2.55
C HIS A 132 4.29 -7.88 2.09
N LEU A 133 4.13 -7.54 0.81
CA LEU A 133 4.40 -6.22 0.24
C LEU A 133 3.27 -5.20 0.48
N ASN A 134 2.03 -5.65 0.67
CA ASN A 134 0.95 -4.78 1.17
C ASN A 134 1.11 -4.42 2.65
N ARG A 135 2.06 -5.02 3.37
CA ARG A 135 2.55 -4.50 4.64
C ARG A 135 3.63 -3.45 4.34
N SER A 136 3.21 -2.28 3.87
CA SER A 136 4.06 -1.09 3.94
C SER A 136 4.51 -0.92 5.40
N THR A 137 5.76 -0.52 5.66
CA THR A 137 6.32 -0.32 7.01
C THR A 137 5.42 0.47 7.98
N GLN A 138 4.52 1.30 7.44
CA GLN A 138 3.49 2.03 8.19
C GLN A 138 2.37 1.18 8.81
N ASP A 139 2.23 -0.09 8.44
CA ASP A 139 1.05 -0.91 8.73
C ASP A 139 1.35 -2.23 9.45
N LEU A 140 2.57 -2.41 9.94
CA LEU A 140 2.92 -3.58 10.75
C LEU A 140 2.07 -3.68 12.03
N ALA A 141 1.53 -2.56 12.54
CA ALA A 141 0.68 -2.52 13.73
C ALA A 141 -0.82 -2.29 13.46
N GLY A 142 -1.24 -2.08 12.20
CA GLY A 142 -2.66 -1.83 11.84
C GLY A 142 -3.35 -0.64 12.51
N THR A 143 -2.59 0.21 13.22
CA THR A 143 -3.06 1.29 14.09
C THR A 143 -3.04 2.66 13.41
N ASN A 144 -2.41 2.77 12.23
CA ASN A 144 -2.31 4.05 11.53
C ASN A 144 -3.59 4.36 10.72
N PRO A 145 -4.15 5.58 10.83
CA PRO A 145 -5.33 5.99 10.07
C PRO A 145 -5.06 6.01 8.55
N ARG A 146 -5.84 5.26 7.77
CA ARG A 146 -5.81 5.25 6.29
C ARG A 146 -6.96 6.04 5.70
N ALA A 147 -6.85 6.48 4.45
CA ALA A 147 -7.99 7.02 3.72
C ALA A 147 -9.06 5.93 3.51
N LEU A 148 -10.32 6.29 3.71
CA LEU A 148 -11.46 5.41 3.44
C LEU A 148 -11.89 5.55 1.99
N ASN A 149 -12.30 4.44 1.37
CA ASN A 149 -13.02 4.47 0.11
C ASN A 149 -14.52 4.50 0.37
N ALA A 150 -15.18 5.60 -0.02
CA ALA A 150 -16.62 5.71 0.13
C ALA A 150 -17.34 4.67 -0.73
N ARG A 151 -18.30 3.96 -0.14
CA ARG A 151 -19.04 2.87 -0.80
C ARG A 151 -20.49 2.89 -0.39
N TYR A 152 -21.35 2.58 -1.35
CA TYR A 152 -22.75 2.30 -1.08
C TYR A 152 -22.89 0.88 -0.54
N ASP A 153 -23.77 0.74 0.44
CA ASP A 153 -24.30 -0.53 0.88
C ASP A 153 -25.57 -0.92 0.10
N ASN A 154 -26.08 -2.13 0.31
CA ASN A 154 -27.30 -2.66 -0.29
C ASN A 154 -28.56 -1.83 0.01
N ASN A 155 -28.53 -1.03 1.08
CA ASN A 155 -29.61 -0.12 1.46
C ASN A 155 -29.48 1.28 0.80
N ASP A 156 -28.62 1.44 -0.20
CA ASP A 156 -28.28 2.72 -0.86
C ASP A 156 -27.73 3.79 0.12
N ILE A 157 -27.21 3.37 1.26
CA ILE A 157 -26.53 4.24 2.23
C ILE A 157 -25.07 4.37 1.79
N LEU A 158 -24.63 5.60 1.52
CA LEU A 158 -23.22 5.88 1.24
C LEU A 158 -22.47 5.95 2.57
N ILE A 159 -21.51 5.05 2.78
CA ILE A 159 -20.65 5.05 3.95
C ILE A 159 -19.35 5.77 3.59
N GLU A 160 -19.14 6.95 4.19
CA GLU A 160 -17.95 7.77 4.04
C GLU A 160 -17.38 8.16 5.42
N GLY A 161 -16.15 8.67 5.45
CA GLY A 161 -15.48 9.18 6.64
C GLY A 161 -14.10 9.75 6.30
N GLU A 162 -13.47 10.45 7.25
CA GLU A 162 -12.17 11.10 7.00
C GLU A 162 -11.05 10.05 6.88
N LYS A 163 -10.98 9.12 7.85
CA LYS A 163 -9.95 8.08 7.92
C LYS A 163 -10.50 6.80 8.54
N ILE A 164 -9.76 5.71 8.43
CA ILE A 164 -10.08 4.40 9.02
C ILE A 164 -8.88 3.79 9.74
N ILE A 165 -9.15 3.06 10.82
CA ILE A 165 -8.16 2.24 11.52
C ILE A 165 -8.58 0.78 11.40
N VAL A 166 -7.78 -0.02 10.70
CA VAL A 166 -8.15 -1.38 10.31
C VAL A 166 -8.18 -2.34 11.50
N HIS A 167 -7.21 -2.20 12.41
CA HIS A 167 -7.14 -3.05 13.61
C HIS A 167 -8.37 -2.87 14.52
N GLU A 168 -8.87 -1.64 14.65
CA GLU A 168 -10.03 -1.30 15.48
C GLU A 168 -11.35 -1.41 14.73
N GLN A 169 -11.32 -1.69 13.42
CA GLN A 169 -12.49 -1.59 12.52
C GLN A 169 -13.25 -0.25 12.70
N ARG A 170 -12.49 0.82 12.88
CA ARG A 170 -12.99 2.15 13.22
C ARG A 170 -12.91 3.11 12.04
N ILE A 171 -13.96 3.89 11.83
CA ILE A 171 -14.02 5.05 10.93
C ILE A 171 -13.96 6.32 11.79
N ILE A 172 -13.06 7.24 11.45
CA ILE A 172 -12.90 8.55 12.09
C ILE A 172 -13.75 9.56 11.32
N LYS A 173 -14.59 10.31 12.06
CA LYS A 173 -15.59 11.24 11.50
C LYS A 173 -16.43 10.61 10.38
N PRO A 174 -17.14 9.51 10.66
CA PRO A 174 -18.02 8.90 9.68
C PRO A 174 -19.11 9.87 9.25
N MET A 175 -19.46 9.83 7.97
CA MET A 175 -20.60 10.51 7.39
C MET A 175 -21.35 9.51 6.51
N LEU A 176 -22.49 9.05 7.00
CA LEU A 176 -23.34 8.11 6.28
C LEU A 176 -24.46 8.90 5.60
N MET A 177 -24.49 8.93 4.27
CA MET A 177 -25.58 9.60 3.54
C MET A 177 -26.75 8.64 3.37
N LEU A 178 -27.91 9.04 3.87
CA LEU A 178 -29.15 8.28 3.82
C LEU A 178 -29.92 8.60 2.53
N PRO A 179 -30.48 7.59 1.84
CA PRO A 179 -31.38 7.82 0.72
C PRO A 179 -32.68 8.49 1.18
N ASN A 180 -33.43 9.12 0.26
CA ASN A 180 -34.67 9.85 0.59
C ASN A 180 -35.71 9.01 1.36
N LYS A 181 -35.71 7.68 1.16
CA LYS A 181 -36.58 6.74 1.86
C LYS A 181 -36.29 6.64 3.36
N LEU A 182 -35.05 6.92 3.76
CA LEU A 182 -34.55 6.86 5.13
C LEU A 182 -34.26 8.26 5.72
N SER A 183 -34.54 9.34 4.97
CA SER A 183 -34.14 10.69 5.38
C SER A 183 -35.14 11.40 6.30
N LYS A 184 -36.00 10.66 7.03
CA LYS A 184 -37.05 11.22 7.91
C LYS A 184 -36.49 12.22 8.94
N TYR A 185 -35.27 11.99 9.41
CA TYR A 185 -34.61 12.82 10.42
C TYR A 185 -33.40 13.61 9.87
N GLY A 186 -33.14 13.53 8.57
CA GLY A 186 -32.00 14.15 7.91
C GLY A 186 -31.43 13.26 6.81
N LYS A 187 -30.69 13.86 5.86
CA LYS A 187 -30.06 13.13 4.74
C LYS A 187 -28.71 12.51 5.10
N GLN A 188 -28.20 12.78 6.31
CA GLN A 188 -26.90 12.27 6.74
C GLN A 188 -26.90 11.93 8.23
N LEU A 189 -26.13 10.91 8.58
CA LEU A 189 -25.74 10.56 9.94
C LEU A 189 -24.23 10.83 10.06
N ALA A 190 -23.86 11.83 10.85
CA ALA A 190 -22.47 12.20 11.10
C ALA A 190 -22.13 12.00 12.57
N ALA A 191 -20.98 11.42 12.86
CA ALA A 191 -20.54 11.10 14.23
C ALA A 191 -19.04 11.32 14.41
N THR A 192 -18.52 11.14 15.63
CA THR A 192 -17.08 11.26 15.90
C THR A 192 -16.34 10.00 15.48
N ASN A 193 -16.92 8.84 15.80
CA ASN A 193 -16.40 7.53 15.42
C ASN A 193 -17.51 6.64 14.88
N ALA A 194 -17.17 5.68 14.02
CA ALA A 194 -18.01 4.51 13.79
C ALA A 194 -17.20 3.24 13.92
N TYR A 195 -17.77 2.22 14.55
CA TYR A 195 -17.17 0.90 14.73
C TYR A 195 -17.99 -0.12 13.96
N TYR A 196 -17.33 -0.99 13.20
CA TYR A 196 -18.01 -2.13 12.60
C TYR A 196 -18.26 -3.20 13.65
N LEU A 197 -19.51 -3.65 13.75
CA LEU A 197 -19.92 -4.76 14.60
C LEU A 197 -20.39 -5.92 13.72
N THR A 198 -19.91 -7.12 14.00
CA THR A 198 -20.43 -8.36 13.39
C THR A 198 -21.78 -8.71 13.99
N GLU A 199 -22.57 -9.50 13.26
CA GLU A 199 -23.85 -10.00 13.75
C GLU A 199 -23.68 -10.79 15.06
N ASP A 200 -24.57 -10.54 16.02
CA ASP A 200 -24.68 -11.25 17.29
C ASP A 200 -26.18 -11.39 17.68
N LEU A 201 -26.47 -12.07 18.78
CA LEU A 201 -27.84 -12.31 19.28
C LEU A 201 -28.65 -11.02 19.55
N GLN A 202 -27.99 -9.87 19.69
CA GLN A 202 -28.64 -8.58 20.03
C GLN A 202 -28.79 -7.64 18.84
N HIS A 203 -27.99 -7.79 17.79
CA HIS A 203 -27.99 -6.89 16.64
C HIS A 203 -27.47 -7.56 15.37
N PRO A 204 -27.97 -7.17 14.18
CA PRO A 204 -27.40 -7.60 12.91
C PRO A 204 -26.00 -6.99 12.70
N SER A 205 -25.32 -7.36 11.61
CA SER A 205 -24.06 -6.71 11.24
C SER A 205 -24.28 -5.25 10.83
N GLY A 206 -23.33 -4.37 11.15
CA GLY A 206 -23.45 -2.96 10.79
C GLY A 206 -22.43 -2.05 11.45
N TYR A 207 -22.75 -0.76 11.47
CA TYR A 207 -21.87 0.30 11.98
C TYR A 207 -22.50 0.99 13.18
N LEU A 208 -21.82 0.91 14.33
CA LEU A 208 -22.14 1.68 15.53
C LEU A 208 -21.49 3.05 15.45
N LEU A 209 -22.29 4.09 15.31
CA LEU A 209 -21.85 5.49 15.35
C LEU A 209 -21.82 5.98 16.80
N ASP A 210 -20.68 6.51 17.23
CA ASP A 210 -20.45 7.06 18.55
C ASP A 210 -20.33 8.60 18.50
N GLN A 211 -20.99 9.26 19.44
CA GLN A 211 -21.15 10.72 19.51
C GLN A 211 -21.71 11.30 18.20
N VAL A 212 -22.95 10.92 17.86
CA VAL A 212 -23.65 11.41 16.66
C VAL A 212 -23.89 12.92 16.79
N SER A 213 -23.29 13.68 15.89
CA SER A 213 -23.40 15.14 15.82
C SER A 213 -24.57 15.59 14.94
N SER A 214 -24.91 14.80 13.92
CA SER A 214 -26.05 15.06 13.05
C SER A 214 -26.75 13.76 12.70
N PRO A 215 -28.08 13.69 12.78
CA PRO A 215 -28.99 14.79 13.08
C PRO A 215 -29.25 14.93 14.59
N THR A 216 -29.54 16.12 15.12
CA THR A 216 -29.59 16.37 16.59
C THR A 216 -30.73 15.65 17.33
N LYS A 217 -30.62 15.45 18.66
CA LYS A 217 -31.63 14.79 19.52
C LYS A 217 -31.94 13.33 19.17
N ILE A 218 -30.94 12.55 18.75
CA ILE A 218 -31.10 11.13 18.41
C ILE A 218 -31.70 10.27 19.53
N ASN A 219 -31.47 10.61 20.81
CA ASN A 219 -31.93 9.83 21.96
C ASN A 219 -33.47 9.76 22.09
N GLN A 220 -34.20 10.66 21.42
CA GLN A 220 -35.66 10.72 21.46
C GLN A 220 -36.31 10.19 20.17
N ARG A 221 -35.51 9.76 19.20
CA ARG A 221 -35.99 9.36 17.87
C ARG A 221 -36.33 7.89 17.81
N GLU A 222 -37.31 7.61 16.97
CA GLU A 222 -37.74 6.25 16.67
C GLU A 222 -36.83 5.64 15.62
N THR A 223 -36.59 4.34 15.79
CA THR A 223 -35.86 3.51 14.83
C THR A 223 -36.45 3.66 13.43
N LEU A 224 -35.58 3.86 12.43
CA LEU A 224 -36.00 3.94 11.03
C LEU A 224 -36.13 2.54 10.45
N VAL A 225 -37.34 2.22 10.03
CA VAL A 225 -37.72 0.93 9.44
C VAL A 225 -37.96 1.11 7.95
N HIS A 226 -37.51 0.14 7.15
CA HIS A 226 -37.80 0.06 5.73
C HIS A 226 -38.19 -1.38 5.38
N HIS A 227 -39.34 -1.57 4.73
CA HIS A 227 -39.90 -2.90 4.40
C HIS A 227 -39.95 -3.85 5.61
N ASP A 228 -40.47 -3.37 6.75
CA ASP A 228 -40.59 -4.11 8.02
C ASP A 228 -39.26 -4.56 8.66
N HIS A 229 -38.12 -4.12 8.14
CA HIS A 229 -36.81 -4.32 8.75
C HIS A 229 -36.23 -3.00 9.31
N PRO A 230 -35.81 -2.95 10.58
CA PRO A 230 -35.11 -1.80 11.13
C PRO A 230 -33.73 -1.62 10.48
N ILE A 231 -33.47 -0.45 9.90
CA ILE A 231 -32.21 -0.11 9.23
C ILE A 231 -31.35 0.81 10.10
N VAL A 232 -31.95 1.78 10.80
CA VAL A 232 -31.22 2.69 11.69
C VAL A 232 -31.85 2.65 13.07
N TYR A 233 -31.12 2.09 14.03
CA TYR A 233 -31.51 2.01 15.43
C TYR A 233 -31.08 3.26 16.18
N PHE A 234 -31.99 3.75 17.02
CA PHE A 234 -31.74 4.84 17.95
C PHE A 234 -31.95 4.38 19.39
N PRO A 235 -31.35 5.07 20.39
CA PRO A 235 -31.36 4.62 21.78
C PRO A 235 -32.75 4.52 22.42
N ARG A 236 -33.76 5.24 21.90
CA ARG A 236 -35.14 5.21 22.43
C ARG A 236 -35.75 3.82 22.43
N ASP A 237 -35.53 3.08 21.34
CA ASP A 237 -36.17 1.76 21.11
C ASP A 237 -35.17 0.60 21.27
N THR A 238 -33.91 0.91 21.59
CA THR A 238 -32.79 -0.04 21.53
C THR A 238 -32.00 0.01 22.83
N ALA A 239 -32.28 -0.94 23.74
CA ALA A 239 -31.74 -0.92 25.10
C ALA A 239 -30.20 -1.08 25.20
N TRP A 240 -29.56 -1.63 24.16
CA TRP A 240 -28.10 -1.84 24.15
C TRP A 240 -27.32 -0.64 23.60
N LEU A 241 -27.98 0.40 23.11
CA LEU A 241 -27.33 1.62 22.64
C LEU A 241 -27.22 2.67 23.76
N GLU A 242 -26.02 3.24 23.93
CA GLU A 242 -25.82 4.33 24.88
C GLU A 242 -26.38 5.67 24.34
N PRO A 243 -26.68 6.64 25.21
CA PRO A 243 -27.08 7.97 24.78
C PRO A 243 -26.02 8.61 23.88
N GLY A 244 -26.44 9.13 22.72
CA GLY A 244 -25.52 9.71 21.74
C GLY A 244 -24.99 8.72 20.70
N GLN A 245 -25.35 7.44 20.80
CA GLN A 245 -25.03 6.42 19.80
C GLN A 245 -26.20 6.17 18.84
N ALA A 246 -25.87 5.75 17.62
CA ALA A 246 -26.83 5.22 16.66
C ALA A 246 -26.22 4.02 15.96
N PHE A 247 -27.03 3.05 15.56
CA PHE A 247 -26.54 1.89 14.83
C PHE A 247 -27.20 1.78 13.46
N VAL A 248 -26.39 1.59 12.42
CA VAL A 248 -26.85 1.44 11.04
C VAL A 248 -26.57 0.02 10.60
N VAL A 249 -27.63 -0.71 10.25
CA VAL A 249 -27.52 -2.06 9.69
C VAL A 249 -26.86 -1.97 8.32
N SER A 250 -25.80 -2.75 8.17
CA SER A 250 -25.07 -2.80 6.91
C SER A 250 -24.45 -4.17 6.67
N ASN A 251 -24.57 -4.63 5.42
CA ASN A 251 -23.92 -5.86 4.97
C ASN A 251 -22.58 -5.57 4.29
N LEU A 252 -22.14 -4.31 4.25
CA LEU A 252 -20.84 -3.92 3.74
C LEU A 252 -19.78 -4.23 4.82
N PRO A 253 -18.89 -5.22 4.62
CA PRO A 253 -17.88 -5.51 5.62
C PRO A 253 -16.78 -4.44 5.60
N PHE A 254 -16.22 -4.14 6.77
CA PHE A 254 -15.18 -3.11 6.93
C PHE A 254 -13.98 -3.27 5.98
N SER A 255 -13.61 -4.50 5.65
CA SER A 255 -12.51 -4.79 4.72
C SER A 255 -12.69 -4.17 3.33
N ARG A 256 -13.94 -3.97 2.87
CA ARG A 256 -14.22 -3.31 1.59
C ARG A 256 -14.02 -1.79 1.62
N LEU A 257 -14.18 -1.17 2.79
CA LEU A 257 -13.83 0.24 2.99
C LEU A 257 -12.32 0.43 3.12
N ALA A 258 -11.63 -0.58 3.66
CA ALA A 258 -10.18 -0.57 3.91
C ALA A 258 -9.31 -0.88 2.69
N ASN A 259 -9.84 -1.63 1.72
CA ASN A 259 -9.13 -1.92 0.48
C ASN A 259 -9.15 -0.69 -0.44
N GLY A 260 -8.07 0.09 -0.34
CA GLY A 260 -7.75 1.23 -1.21
C GLY A 260 -7.75 0.87 -2.70
N THR A 261 -7.83 1.90 -3.56
CA THR A 261 -7.63 1.78 -5.02
C THR A 261 -6.22 1.30 -5.43
N SER A 262 -5.32 1.05 -4.46
CA SER A 262 -4.00 0.45 -4.66
C SER A 262 -4.05 -0.99 -5.21
N TRP A 263 -5.21 -1.65 -5.18
CA TRP A 263 -5.38 -2.99 -5.76
C TRP A 263 -4.96 -3.05 -7.24
N HIS A 264 -5.29 -2.02 -8.03
CA HIS A 264 -4.94 -1.95 -9.46
C HIS A 264 -3.45 -1.70 -9.73
N ARG A 265 -2.70 -1.14 -8.77
CA ARG A 265 -1.28 -0.83 -8.96
C ARG A 265 -0.39 -2.07 -8.83
N LEU A 266 -0.90 -3.09 -8.15
CA LEU A 266 -0.24 -4.37 -7.89
C LEU A 266 -0.96 -5.55 -8.57
N ALA A 267 -1.99 -5.27 -9.38
CA ALA A 267 -2.63 -6.26 -10.21
C ALA A 267 -1.65 -6.68 -11.31
N SER A 268 -1.50 -7.99 -11.50
CA SER A 268 -0.83 -8.51 -12.69
C SER A 268 -1.61 -8.05 -13.92
N THR A 269 -0.95 -7.90 -15.06
CA THR A 269 -1.61 -7.55 -16.34
C THR A 269 -2.68 -8.57 -16.76
N GLN A 270 -2.74 -9.73 -16.10
CA GLN A 270 -3.76 -10.77 -16.29
C GLN A 270 -4.99 -10.66 -15.37
N GLU A 271 -5.01 -9.75 -14.38
CA GLU A 271 -6.15 -9.48 -13.48
C GLU A 271 -6.89 -8.19 -13.86
#